data_AF-A0A0D2ZWX2-F1
#
_entry.id   AF-A0A0D2ZWX2-F1
#
_cell.length_a   1.000
_cell.length_b   1.000
_cell.length_c   1.000
_cell.angle_alpha   90.00
_cell.angle_beta   90.00
_cell.angle_gamma   90.00
#
_symmetry.space_group_name_H-M   'P 1'
#
loop_
_entity.id
_entity.type
_entity.pdbx_description
1 polymer ?
#
loop_
_entity_poly.entity_id
_entity_poly.type
_entity_poly.pdbx_seq_one_letter_code
_entity_poly.pdbx_strand_id
1 'polypeptide(L)'
;MGQDYSYTQPSSSAESHDMTSLLEAECELCKDEDDSRILHQVYGDEADDGMPSTCYCGSDAVVATSYTLKDPGRLYLTCENVNDGDCHIWKWWDVAVTEELRDVQTQLRLVKEQAFECDQKLMKLQKVVCELSKKNAVLRNGFALRVCVMVAALLLVGLAVMFQS
;
A
#
# COMPACT_ATOMS: atom_id res chain seq x y z
N MET A 1 -33.22 47.03 -2.84
CA MET A 1 -33.80 46.02 -1.95
C MET A 1 -32.65 45.13 -1.50
N GLY A 2 -31.96 45.50 -0.42
CA GLY A 2 -30.86 44.71 0.15
C GLY A 2 -31.45 43.59 1.00
N GLN A 3 -30.95 42.37 0.84
CA GLN A 3 -31.27 41.27 1.73
C GLN A 3 -30.09 41.10 2.68
N ASP A 4 -30.37 41.36 3.95
CA ASP A 4 -29.42 41.30 5.04
C ASP A 4 -29.25 39.82 5.40
N TYR A 5 -28.20 39.18 4.87
CA TYR A 5 -27.87 37.81 5.22
C TYR A 5 -27.28 37.80 6.64
N SER A 6 -28.14 37.53 7.63
CA SER A 6 -27.72 37.28 9.01
C SER A 6 -27.13 35.88 9.10
N TYR A 7 -25.80 35.79 9.03
CA TYR A 7 -25.07 34.55 9.29
C TYR A 7 -25.08 34.28 10.80
N THR A 8 -25.93 33.37 11.24
CA THR A 8 -25.84 32.84 12.60
C THR A 8 -24.70 31.83 12.61
N GLN A 9 -23.50 32.26 13.04
CA GLN A 9 -22.44 31.31 13.37
C GLN A 9 -22.97 30.40 14.47
N PRO A 10 -23.00 29.06 14.28
CA PRO A 10 -23.17 28.18 15.41
C PRO A 10 -22.00 28.44 16.35
N SER A 11 -22.34 28.86 17.58
CA SER A 11 -21.36 29.07 18.63
C SER A 11 -20.61 27.76 18.83
N SER A 12 -19.28 27.83 18.80
CA SER A 12 -18.37 26.73 19.07
C SER A 12 -18.59 26.22 20.49
N SER A 13 -19.54 25.30 20.64
CA SER A 13 -19.61 24.39 21.77
C SER A 13 -18.50 23.38 21.57
N ALA A 14 -17.61 23.30 22.55
CA ALA A 14 -16.52 22.35 22.63
C ALA A 14 -17.06 20.90 22.62
N GLU A 15 -17.33 20.36 21.45
CA GLU A 15 -17.39 18.93 21.23
C GLU A 15 -16.10 18.55 20.52
N SER A 16 -15.29 17.74 21.20
CA SER A 16 -14.11 17.10 20.68
C SER A 16 -14.53 16.12 19.58
N HIS A 17 -14.85 16.65 18.41
CA HIS A 17 -14.98 15.84 17.21
C HIS A 17 -13.64 15.15 17.00
N ASP A 18 -13.70 13.83 16.99
CA ASP A 18 -12.58 12.91 16.93
C ASP A 18 -11.82 13.13 15.61
N MET A 19 -10.87 14.07 15.63
CA MET A 19 -10.04 14.39 14.47
C MET A 19 -9.30 13.15 13.98
N THR A 20 -9.02 12.20 14.87
CA THR A 20 -8.38 10.93 14.54
C THR A 20 -9.28 10.10 13.64
N SER A 21 -10.56 9.96 13.95
CA SER A 21 -11.53 9.24 13.10
C SER A 21 -11.71 9.88 11.71
N LEU A 22 -11.67 11.21 11.61
CA LEU A 22 -11.78 11.90 10.33
C LEU A 22 -10.52 11.75 9.46
N LEU A 23 -9.34 11.83 10.07
CA LEU A 23 -8.04 11.56 9.42
C LEU A 23 -7.93 10.08 9.00
N GLU A 24 -8.46 9.16 9.80
CA GLU A 24 -8.46 7.72 9.53
C GLU A 24 -9.37 7.40 8.34
N ALA A 25 -10.57 7.99 8.28
CA ALA A 25 -11.47 7.87 7.13
C ALA A 25 -10.87 8.45 5.82
N GLU A 26 -10.17 9.59 5.89
CA GLU A 26 -9.44 10.14 4.74
C GLU A 26 -8.27 9.23 4.31
N CYS A 27 -7.59 8.59 5.26
CA CYS A 27 -6.51 7.63 4.99
C CYS A 27 -7.00 6.28 4.46
N GLU A 28 -8.25 5.91 4.72
CA GLU A 28 -8.90 4.73 4.13
C GLU A 28 -9.30 5.01 2.68
N LEU A 29 -9.99 6.13 2.42
CA LEU A 29 -10.37 6.53 1.06
C LEU A 29 -9.15 6.68 0.12
N CYS A 30 -8.05 7.23 0.62
CA CYS A 30 -6.81 7.39 -0.15
C CYS A 30 -6.13 6.05 -0.49
N LYS A 31 -6.25 5.02 0.36
CA LYS A 31 -5.75 3.67 0.04
C LYS A 31 -6.64 2.99 -1.00
N ASP A 32 -7.95 3.12 -0.87
CA ASP A 32 -8.91 2.52 -1.79
C ASP A 32 -8.77 3.09 -3.22
N GLU A 33 -8.49 4.39 -3.35
CA GLU A 33 -8.23 5.03 -4.66
C GLU A 33 -6.93 4.55 -5.31
N ASP A 34 -5.85 4.40 -4.56
CA ASP A 34 -4.59 3.86 -5.06
C ASP A 34 -4.72 2.38 -5.43
N ASP A 35 -5.40 1.58 -4.61
CA ASP A 35 -5.66 0.17 -4.87
C ASP A 35 -6.58 -0.02 -6.09
N SER A 36 -7.61 0.83 -6.26
CA SER A 36 -8.50 0.77 -7.42
C SER A 36 -7.81 1.22 -8.72
N ARG A 37 -6.91 2.22 -8.67
CA ARG A 37 -6.12 2.66 -9.84
C ARG A 37 -5.09 1.61 -10.22
N ILE A 38 -4.45 1.00 -9.23
CA ILE A 38 -3.56 -0.15 -9.45
C ILE A 38 -4.37 -1.28 -10.08
N LEU A 39 -5.48 -1.69 -9.50
CA LEU A 39 -6.35 -2.76 -10.00
C LEU A 39 -6.77 -2.53 -11.46
N HIS A 40 -7.20 -1.32 -11.81
CA HIS A 40 -7.57 -1.00 -13.19
C HIS A 40 -6.39 -1.00 -14.17
N GLN A 41 -5.18 -0.66 -13.69
CA GLN A 41 -3.96 -0.73 -14.49
C GLN A 41 -3.37 -2.15 -14.57
N VAL A 42 -3.82 -3.06 -13.70
CA VAL A 42 -3.45 -4.48 -13.65
C VAL A 42 -4.37 -5.34 -14.50
N TYR A 43 -5.67 -5.24 -14.26
CA TYR A 43 -6.68 -6.00 -14.97
C TYR A 43 -7.19 -5.12 -16.11
N GLY A 44 -6.45 -5.11 -17.23
CA GLY A 44 -6.82 -4.38 -18.44
C GLY A 44 -8.26 -4.70 -18.87
N ASP A 45 -8.91 -3.72 -19.48
CA ASP A 45 -10.35 -3.67 -19.83
C ASP A 45 -10.82 -4.75 -20.84
N GLU A 46 -9.93 -5.64 -21.30
CA GLU A 46 -10.24 -6.67 -22.29
C GLU A 46 -10.42 -8.02 -21.59
N ALA A 47 -11.67 -8.37 -21.31
CA ALA A 47 -12.06 -9.63 -20.66
C ALA A 47 -11.67 -10.93 -21.45
N ASP A 48 -11.00 -10.81 -22.59
CA ASP A 48 -10.54 -11.92 -23.46
C ASP A 48 -9.00 -11.93 -23.67
N ASP A 49 -8.28 -10.98 -23.08
CA ASP A 49 -6.82 -10.96 -23.08
C ASP A 49 -6.26 -11.89 -22.00
N GLY A 50 -5.17 -12.59 -22.32
CA GLY A 50 -4.49 -13.51 -21.41
C GLY A 50 -4.59 -14.99 -21.82
N MET A 51 -4.11 -15.83 -20.93
CA MET A 51 -4.04 -17.28 -21.05
C MET A 51 -5.32 -17.88 -20.49
N PRO A 52 -6.25 -18.32 -21.35
CA PRO A 52 -7.45 -18.93 -20.84
C PRO A 52 -7.14 -20.27 -20.17
N SER A 53 -7.62 -20.40 -18.94
CA SER A 53 -7.51 -21.63 -18.15
C SER A 53 -8.67 -22.60 -18.41
N THR A 54 -9.83 -22.08 -18.81
CA THR A 54 -11.07 -22.84 -18.99
C THR A 54 -11.73 -22.52 -20.32
N CYS A 55 -12.37 -23.52 -20.91
CA CYS A 55 -13.20 -23.39 -22.11
C CYS A 55 -14.62 -22.94 -21.75
N TYR A 56 -15.36 -22.42 -22.72
CA TYR A 56 -16.77 -22.01 -22.57
C TYR A 56 -17.71 -23.15 -22.14
N CYS A 57 -17.33 -24.41 -22.40
CA CYS A 57 -18.06 -25.60 -21.94
C CYS A 57 -17.76 -25.98 -20.48
N GLY A 58 -16.84 -25.27 -19.81
CA GLY A 58 -16.42 -25.51 -18.43
C GLY A 58 -15.29 -26.55 -18.27
N SER A 59 -14.83 -27.17 -19.35
CA SER A 59 -13.64 -28.04 -19.33
C SER A 59 -12.34 -27.24 -19.36
N ASP A 60 -11.24 -27.83 -18.90
CA ASP A 60 -9.93 -27.20 -18.89
C ASP A 60 -9.42 -26.93 -20.32
N ALA A 61 -8.70 -25.82 -20.50
CA ALA A 61 -8.00 -25.54 -21.74
C ALA A 61 -6.74 -26.41 -21.86
N VAL A 62 -6.53 -27.01 -23.04
CA VAL A 62 -5.39 -27.89 -23.33
C VAL A 62 -4.54 -27.32 -24.45
N VAL A 63 -3.22 -27.55 -24.38
CA VAL A 63 -2.29 -27.14 -25.45
C VAL A 63 -2.17 -28.25 -26.49
N ALA A 64 -2.37 -27.90 -27.75
CA ALA A 64 -2.24 -28.77 -28.91
C ALA A 64 -1.24 -28.22 -29.92
N THR A 65 -0.73 -29.12 -30.78
CA THR A 65 0.22 -28.78 -31.84
C THR A 65 -0.51 -28.65 -33.17
N SER A 66 -0.25 -27.57 -33.90
CA SER A 66 -0.74 -27.36 -35.26
C SER A 66 0.04 -28.24 -36.23
N TYR A 67 -0.68 -29.02 -37.02
CA TYR A 67 -0.12 -29.81 -38.12
C TYR A 67 -0.48 -29.22 -39.49
N THR A 68 -0.92 -27.96 -39.53
CA THR A 68 -1.25 -27.28 -40.77
C THR A 68 0.01 -26.97 -41.58
N LEU A 69 -0.10 -26.91 -42.91
CA LEU A 69 1.03 -26.54 -43.78
C LEU A 69 1.51 -25.09 -43.55
N LYS A 70 0.61 -24.23 -43.05
CA LYS A 70 0.89 -22.81 -42.82
C LYS A 70 1.66 -22.57 -41.53
N ASP A 71 1.30 -23.28 -40.47
CA ASP A 71 1.86 -23.12 -39.13
C ASP A 71 2.27 -24.49 -38.54
N PRO A 72 3.19 -25.23 -39.16
CA PRO A 72 3.56 -26.57 -38.70
C PRO A 72 4.32 -26.50 -37.38
N GLY A 73 3.90 -27.31 -36.41
CA GLY A 73 4.51 -27.39 -35.08
C GLY A 73 4.15 -26.26 -34.12
N ARG A 74 3.37 -25.26 -34.55
CA ARG A 74 2.97 -24.14 -33.69
C ARG A 74 1.94 -24.59 -32.64
N LEU A 75 2.08 -24.15 -31.41
CA LEU A 75 1.20 -24.52 -30.31
C LEU A 75 -0.03 -23.60 -30.23
N TYR A 76 -1.19 -24.17 -29.92
CA TYR A 76 -2.43 -23.43 -29.67
C TYR A 76 -3.19 -24.05 -28.50
N LEU A 77 -4.03 -23.25 -27.85
CA LEU A 77 -4.96 -23.65 -26.81
C LEU A 77 -6.26 -24.11 -27.44
N THR A 78 -6.81 -25.19 -26.94
CA THR A 78 -8.09 -25.77 -27.38
C THR A 78 -8.79 -26.51 -26.25
N CYS A 79 -9.88 -27.20 -26.55
CA CYS A 79 -10.65 -28.01 -25.60
C CYS A 79 -10.69 -29.47 -26.07
N GLU A 80 -10.74 -30.42 -25.13
CA GLU A 80 -10.92 -31.84 -25.46
C GLU A 80 -12.26 -32.11 -26.18
N ASN A 81 -13.29 -31.33 -25.84
CA ASN A 81 -14.64 -31.47 -26.37
C ASN A 81 -14.86 -30.72 -27.69
N VAL A 82 -13.81 -30.18 -28.32
CA VAL A 82 -13.89 -29.33 -29.53
C VAL A 82 -14.69 -29.92 -30.70
N ASN A 83 -14.89 -31.24 -30.72
CA ASN A 83 -15.59 -31.96 -31.78
C ASN A 83 -17.10 -32.19 -31.49
N ASP A 84 -17.66 -31.68 -30.40
CA ASP A 84 -19.08 -31.85 -30.04
C ASP A 84 -20.05 -30.97 -30.87
N GLY A 85 -19.52 -30.01 -31.63
CA GLY A 85 -20.29 -29.10 -32.48
C GLY A 85 -20.64 -27.75 -31.85
N ASP A 86 -20.28 -27.52 -30.58
CA ASP A 86 -20.45 -26.24 -29.89
C ASP A 86 -19.23 -25.30 -30.08
N CYS A 87 -19.34 -24.07 -29.58
CA CYS A 87 -18.25 -23.10 -29.62
C CYS A 87 -17.24 -23.42 -28.51
N HIS A 88 -16.00 -23.71 -28.89
CA HIS A 88 -14.90 -23.98 -27.97
C HIS A 88 -13.78 -22.96 -28.12
N ILE A 89 -12.96 -22.91 -27.08
CA ILE A 89 -11.83 -22.02 -27.04
C ILE A 89 -10.79 -22.38 -28.11
N TRP A 90 -10.23 -21.34 -28.73
CA TRP A 90 -9.09 -21.47 -29.63
C TRP A 90 -8.25 -20.21 -29.54
N LYS A 91 -6.96 -20.35 -29.23
CA LYS A 91 -6.02 -19.21 -29.18
C LYS A 91 -4.60 -19.69 -29.44
N TRP A 92 -3.79 -18.91 -30.16
CA TRP A 92 -2.38 -19.25 -30.31
C TRP A 92 -1.66 -19.16 -28.96
N TRP A 93 -0.87 -20.19 -28.63
CA TRP A 93 -0.21 -20.26 -27.33
C TRP A 93 0.80 -19.13 -27.14
N ASP A 94 1.55 -18.78 -28.19
CA ASP A 94 2.51 -17.68 -28.14
C ASP A 94 1.84 -16.31 -27.94
N VAL A 95 0.64 -16.13 -28.48
CA VAL A 95 -0.16 -14.91 -28.30
C VAL A 95 -0.63 -14.81 -26.85
N ALA A 96 -1.24 -15.89 -26.33
CA ALA A 96 -1.68 -15.98 -24.94
C ALA A 96 -0.54 -15.74 -23.94
N VAL A 97 0.62 -16.37 -24.14
CA VAL A 97 1.80 -16.17 -23.27
C VAL A 97 2.33 -14.75 -23.35
N THR A 98 2.33 -14.13 -24.54
CA THR A 98 2.80 -12.76 -24.68
C THR A 98 1.88 -11.78 -23.96
N GLU A 99 0.56 -12.00 -24.00
CA GLU A 99 -0.42 -11.21 -23.25
C GLU A 99 -0.19 -11.30 -21.74
N GLU A 100 -0.09 -12.51 -21.20
CA GLU A 100 0.22 -12.74 -19.78
C GLU A 100 1.54 -12.08 -19.38
N LEU A 101 2.58 -12.22 -20.20
CA LEU A 101 3.88 -11.63 -19.91
C LEU A 101 3.83 -10.10 -19.90
N ARG A 102 3.03 -9.49 -20.78
CA ARG A 102 2.83 -8.02 -20.80
C ARG A 102 2.12 -7.54 -19.55
N ASP A 103 1.12 -8.28 -19.08
CA ASP A 103 0.47 -7.95 -17.81
C ASP A 103 1.46 -8.08 -16.65
N VAL A 104 2.13 -9.24 -16.51
CA VAL A 104 3.15 -9.45 -15.46
C VAL A 104 4.26 -8.39 -15.49
N GLN A 105 4.68 -7.96 -16.67
CA GLN A 105 5.65 -6.88 -16.81
C GLN A 105 5.11 -5.55 -16.29
N THR A 106 3.84 -5.27 -16.53
CA THR A 106 3.13 -4.08 -16.01
C THR A 106 3.02 -4.14 -14.49
N GLN A 107 2.64 -5.30 -13.94
CA GLN A 107 2.63 -5.58 -12.50
C GLN A 107 3.98 -5.30 -11.85
N LEU A 108 5.03 -5.86 -12.43
CA LEU A 108 6.37 -5.73 -11.90
C LEU A 108 6.84 -4.27 -11.87
N ARG A 109 6.45 -3.47 -12.87
CA ARG A 109 6.75 -2.04 -12.90
C ARG A 109 6.07 -1.30 -11.76
N LEU A 110 4.78 -1.57 -11.50
CA LEU A 110 4.04 -0.96 -10.40
C LEU A 110 4.63 -1.33 -9.03
N VAL A 111 4.91 -2.61 -8.81
CA VAL A 111 5.54 -3.09 -7.56
C VAL A 111 6.91 -2.42 -7.35
N LYS A 112 7.69 -2.24 -8.42
CA LYS A 112 8.99 -1.56 -8.35
C LYS A 112 8.85 -0.08 -7.97
N GLU A 113 7.86 0.61 -8.53
CA GLU A 113 7.57 2.01 -8.19
C GLU A 113 7.17 2.13 -6.71
N GLN A 114 6.25 1.28 -6.23
CA GLN A 114 5.82 1.25 -4.83
C GLN A 114 6.96 0.91 -3.87
N ALA A 115 7.84 -0.04 -4.24
CA ALA A 115 9.02 -0.38 -3.45
C ALA A 115 9.95 0.84 -3.26
N PHE A 116 10.18 1.60 -4.34
CA PHE A 116 10.99 2.81 -4.28
C PHE A 116 10.37 3.89 -3.38
N GLU A 117 9.05 4.08 -3.44
CA GLU A 117 8.35 4.98 -2.54
C GLU A 117 8.45 4.56 -1.07
N CYS A 118 8.31 3.25 -0.81
CA CYS A 118 8.45 2.69 0.53
C CYS A 118 9.85 2.94 1.09
N ASP A 119 10.90 2.67 0.30
CA ASP A 119 12.29 2.95 0.66
C ASP A 119 12.51 4.44 0.97
N GLN A 120 11.93 5.33 0.17
CA GLN A 120 12.01 6.77 0.41
C GLN A 120 11.32 7.18 1.73
N LYS A 121 10.13 6.63 2.01
CA LYS A 121 9.38 6.88 3.25
C LYS A 121 10.15 6.32 4.46
N LEU A 122 10.75 5.13 4.35
CA LEU A 122 11.60 4.53 5.38
C LEU A 122 12.82 5.40 5.70
N MET A 123 13.50 5.95 4.69
CA MET A 123 14.63 6.85 4.90
C MET A 123 14.25 8.12 5.67
N LYS A 124 13.09 8.72 5.34
CA LYS A 124 12.56 9.87 6.07
C LYS A 124 12.23 9.51 7.53
N LEU A 125 11.58 8.37 7.74
CA LEU A 125 11.23 7.87 9.07
C LEU A 125 12.49 7.59 9.91
N GLN A 126 13.49 6.92 9.34
CA GLN A 126 14.76 6.64 10.00
C GLN A 126 15.46 7.93 10.47
N LYS A 127 15.43 8.99 9.65
CA LYS A 127 15.96 10.29 10.02
C LYS A 127 15.23 10.89 11.24
N VAL A 128 13.90 10.82 11.25
CA VAL A 128 13.08 11.31 12.37
C VAL A 128 13.38 10.53 13.65
N VAL A 129 13.45 9.20 13.58
CA VAL A 129 13.79 8.33 14.72
C VAL A 129 15.17 8.67 15.28
N CYS A 130 16.16 8.91 14.40
CA CYS A 130 17.50 9.30 14.81
C CYS A 130 17.50 10.65 15.55
N GLU A 131 16.78 11.65 15.02
CA GLU A 131 16.64 12.96 15.68
C GLU A 131 15.90 12.87 17.02
N LEU A 132 14.84 12.07 17.11
CA LEU A 132 14.13 11.82 18.36
C LEU A 132 15.02 11.11 19.39
N SER A 133 15.79 10.11 18.98
CA SER A 133 16.74 9.39 19.84
C SER A 133 17.78 10.33 20.44
N LYS A 134 18.37 11.23 19.62
CA LYS A 134 19.30 12.27 20.10
C LYS A 134 18.64 13.19 21.12
N LYS A 135 17.45 13.72 20.83
CA LYS A 135 16.70 14.60 21.75
C LYS A 135 16.40 13.90 23.07
N ASN A 136 15.98 12.64 23.02
CA ASN A 136 15.70 11.84 24.21
C ASN A 136 16.96 11.62 25.06
N ALA A 137 18.11 11.32 24.43
CA ALA A 137 19.38 11.19 25.14
C ALA A 137 19.80 12.49 25.85
N VAL A 138 19.62 13.65 25.20
CA VAL A 138 19.88 14.97 25.80
C VAL A 138 18.97 15.22 27.00
N LEU A 139 17.66 14.96 26.86
CA LEU A 139 16.70 15.12 27.95
C LEU A 139 17.01 14.18 29.13
N ARG A 140 17.34 12.92 28.85
CA ARG A 140 17.74 11.94 29.87
C ARG A 140 18.99 12.36 30.62
N ASN A 141 20.03 12.81 29.93
CA ASN A 141 21.26 13.29 30.57
C ASN A 141 21.03 14.57 31.38
N GLY A 142 20.23 15.50 30.85
CA GLY A 142 19.85 16.72 31.57
C GLY A 142 19.02 16.42 32.83
N PHE A 143 18.08 15.48 32.75
CA PHE A 143 17.29 15.04 33.89
C PHE A 143 18.17 14.36 34.95
N ALA A 144 19.07 13.45 34.55
CA ALA A 144 20.00 12.80 35.45
C ALA A 144 20.87 13.81 36.21
N LEU A 145 21.42 14.82 35.51
CA LEU A 145 22.21 15.87 36.13
C LEU A 145 21.39 16.67 37.17
N ARG A 146 20.15 17.05 36.84
CA ARG A 146 19.25 17.75 37.78
C ARG A 146 18.98 16.91 39.03
N VAL A 147 18.67 15.62 38.87
CA VAL A 147 18.44 14.71 40.01
C VAL A 147 19.70 14.58 40.87
N CYS A 148 20.88 14.42 40.27
CA CYS A 148 22.15 14.36 41.00
C CYS A 148 22.40 15.62 41.84
N VAL A 149 22.16 16.82 41.29
CA VAL A 149 22.32 18.09 42.02
C VAL A 149 21.33 18.18 43.18
N MET A 150 20.07 17.81 42.97
CA MET A 150 19.05 17.80 44.03
C MET A 150 19.44 16.87 45.18
N VAL A 151 19.91 15.65 44.88
CA VAL A 151 20.36 14.70 45.91
C VAL A 151 21.58 15.23 46.66
N ALA A 152 22.58 15.78 45.96
CA ALA A 152 23.77 16.36 46.59
C ALA A 152 23.41 17.54 47.53
N ALA A 153 22.50 18.42 47.11
CA ALA A 153 22.03 19.53 47.95
C ALA A 153 21.35 19.03 49.24
N LEU A 154 20.50 18.00 49.15
CA LEU A 154 19.85 17.40 50.33
C LEU A 154 20.88 16.78 51.29
N LEU A 155 21.92 16.12 50.77
CA LEU A 155 23.00 15.58 51.59
C LEU A 155 23.78 16.68 52.33
N LEU A 156 24.11 17.79 51.65
CA LEU A 156 24.81 18.92 52.27
C LEU A 156 23.98 19.58 53.38
N VAL A 157 22.68 19.77 53.15
CA VAL A 157 21.75 20.29 54.18
C VAL A 157 21.69 19.34 55.37
N GLY A 158 21.57 18.02 55.13
CA GLY A 158 21.56 17.02 56.19
C GLY A 158 22.84 17.06 57.05
N LEU A 159 24.01 17.16 56.41
CA LEU A 159 25.28 17.30 57.13
C LEU A 159 25.33 18.58 57.97
N ALA A 160 24.91 19.73 57.42
CA ALA A 160 24.94 21.01 58.13
C ALA A 160 24.07 20.99 59.41
N VAL A 161 22.89 20.37 59.35
CA VAL A 161 22.00 20.22 60.52
C VAL A 161 22.65 19.35 61.59
N MET A 162 23.33 18.26 61.21
CA MET A 162 24.03 17.40 62.17
C MET A 162 25.20 18.10 62.86
N PHE A 163 25.89 19.04 62.20
CA PHE A 163 26.97 19.82 62.81
C PHE A 163 26.50 20.91 63.79
N GLN A 164 25.22 21.31 63.69
CA GLN A 164 24.62 22.33 64.57
C GLN A 164 23.89 21.73 65.79
N SER A 165 23.74 20.40 65.83
CA SER A 165 23.09 19.63 66.90
C SER A 165 24.11 19.13 67.91
#